data_AF-S3X9J1-F1
#
_entry.id   AF-S3X9J1-F1
#
_cell.length_a   1.000
_cell.length_b   1.000
_cell.length_c   1.000
_cell.angle_alpha   90.00
_cell.angle_beta   90.00
_cell.angle_gamma   90.00
#
_symmetry.space_group_name_H-M   'P 1'
#
loop_
_entity.id
_entity.type
_entity.pdbx_description
1 polymer ?
#
loop_
_entity_poly.entity_id
_entity_poly.type
_entity_poly.pdbx_seq_one_letter_code
_entity_poly.pdbx_strand_id
1 'polypeptide(L)'
;MALSLGRTRCSSWLWLAVVCGGIHTGFSAAWALGSDALLGTVGSIADKVASFGVGGRMGLLGAIAGAKLTVVVLLVAETWGVPRSPRLRALIRLADLVLGGGLLLYGAVSMTGSGVGLWMELNQPDPDPAALVVLWGHLAIWDLLFALWGLGTVMHAMRCQRTDGGRRDISVYDRTNSPLQEGPHEPPDDNNPASSISLTSAPTMERNQDEC
;
A
#
# COMPACT_ATOMS: atom_id res chain seq x y z
N MET A 1 28.99 -0.15 18.18
CA MET A 1 28.20 -0.03 16.94
C MET A 1 26.80 -0.58 17.21
N ALA A 2 25.91 0.25 17.77
CA ALA A 2 24.56 -0.17 18.11
C ALA A 2 23.70 -0.11 16.84
N LEU A 3 23.39 -1.26 16.27
CA LEU A 3 22.32 -1.37 15.28
C LEU A 3 21.02 -1.06 16.01
N SER A 4 20.62 0.20 15.97
CA SER A 4 19.22 0.57 16.16
C SER A 4 18.45 -0.13 15.05
N LEU A 5 18.01 -1.36 15.32
CA LEU A 5 16.90 -2.00 14.64
C LEU A 5 15.70 -1.11 14.95
N GLY A 6 15.58 -0.03 14.19
CA GLY A 6 14.39 0.79 14.13
C GLY A 6 13.28 -0.18 13.79
N ARG A 7 12.57 -0.61 14.82
CA ARG A 7 11.39 -1.47 14.73
C ARG A 7 10.43 -0.68 13.87
N THR A 8 10.46 -0.93 12.57
CA THR A 8 9.49 -0.41 11.61
C THR A 8 8.16 -0.77 12.23
N ARG A 9 7.43 0.24 12.73
CA ARG A 9 6.16 -0.01 13.41
C ARG A 9 5.30 -0.69 12.35
N CYS A 10 5.08 -2.00 12.50
CA CYS A 10 4.18 -2.73 11.62
C CYS A 10 2.84 -1.99 11.72
N SER A 11 2.47 -1.34 10.62
CA SER A 11 1.21 -0.62 10.54
C SER A 11 0.10 -1.63 10.81
N SER A 12 -0.85 -1.32 11.69
CA SER A 12 -2.03 -2.16 11.90
C SER A 12 -2.75 -2.47 10.58
N TRP A 13 -2.66 -1.55 9.62
CA TRP A 13 -3.16 -1.68 8.25
C TRP A 13 -2.43 -2.74 7.43
N LEU A 14 -1.11 -2.89 7.62
CA LEU A 14 -0.35 -3.97 6.99
C LEU A 14 -0.84 -5.33 7.48
N TRP A 15 -1.01 -5.48 8.80
CA TRP A 15 -1.52 -6.74 9.36
C TRP A 15 -2.95 -7.03 8.92
N LEU A 16 -3.82 -6.02 8.84
CA LEU A 16 -5.14 -6.17 8.27
C LEU A 16 -5.06 -6.72 6.83
N ALA A 17 -4.23 -6.10 5.98
CA ALA A 17 -4.04 -6.55 4.60
C ALA A 17 -3.50 -7.99 4.52
N VAL A 18 -2.47 -8.31 5.31
CA VAL A 18 -1.83 -9.63 5.33
C VAL A 18 -2.79 -10.71 5.82
N VAL A 19 -3.56 -10.44 6.88
CA VAL A 19 -4.53 -11.42 7.41
C VAL A 19 -5.67 -11.64 6.42
N CYS A 20 -6.30 -10.57 5.92
CA CYS A 20 -7.40 -10.71 4.96
C CYS A 20 -6.95 -11.38 3.65
N GLY A 21 -5.82 -10.95 3.08
CA GLY A 21 -5.24 -11.57 1.89
C GLY A 21 -4.77 -13.00 2.13
N GLY A 22 -4.24 -13.29 3.32
CA GLY A 22 -3.84 -14.63 3.73
C GLY A 22 -5.01 -15.60 3.82
N ILE A 23 -6.14 -15.17 4.40
CA ILE A 23 -7.39 -15.97 4.43
C ILE A 23 -7.86 -16.27 3.00
N HIS A 24 -7.95 -15.26 2.13
CA HIS A 24 -8.31 -15.44 0.71
C HIS A 24 -7.39 -16.41 -0.03
N THR A 25 -6.09 -16.30 0.23
CA THR A 25 -5.07 -17.19 -0.34
C THR A 25 -5.25 -18.62 0.17
N GLY A 26 -5.45 -18.80 1.47
CA GLY A 26 -5.62 -20.08 2.12
C GLY A 26 -6.83 -20.85 1.58
N PHE A 27 -7.99 -20.19 1.45
CA PHE A 27 -9.16 -20.82 0.84
C PHE A 27 -8.96 -21.15 -0.63
N SER A 28 -8.32 -20.26 -1.40
CA SER A 28 -8.00 -20.55 -2.82
C SER A 28 -7.10 -21.79 -2.95
N ALA A 29 -6.09 -21.93 -2.08
CA ALA A 29 -5.21 -23.09 -2.05
C ALA A 29 -5.94 -24.35 -1.59
N ALA A 30 -6.78 -24.26 -0.56
CA ALA A 30 -7.57 -25.38 -0.07
C ALA A 30 -8.51 -25.92 -1.17
N TRP A 31 -9.19 -25.03 -1.89
CA TRP A 31 -10.05 -25.42 -3.01
C TRP A 31 -9.27 -26.00 -4.19
N ALA A 32 -8.05 -25.52 -4.44
CA ALA A 32 -7.13 -26.10 -5.43
C ALA A 32 -6.69 -27.51 -5.04
N LEU A 33 -6.62 -27.82 -3.74
CA LEU A 33 -6.34 -29.16 -3.22
C LEU A 33 -7.58 -30.06 -3.12
N GLY A 34 -8.74 -29.58 -3.58
CA GLY A 34 -9.99 -30.34 -3.60
C GLY A 34 -10.83 -30.23 -2.33
N SER A 35 -10.51 -29.30 -1.41
CA SER A 35 -11.39 -29.01 -0.27
C SER A 35 -12.69 -28.37 -0.74
N ASP A 36 -13.79 -28.70 -0.06
CA ASP A 36 -15.10 -28.08 -0.27
C ASP A 36 -15.47 -27.09 0.85
N ALA A 37 -14.51 -26.74 1.71
CA ALA A 37 -14.72 -25.82 2.82
C ALA A 37 -15.28 -24.47 2.33
N LEU A 38 -16.45 -24.08 2.83
CA LEU A 38 -17.17 -22.86 2.46
C LEU A 38 -17.45 -22.70 0.94
N LEU A 39 -17.30 -23.74 0.10
CA LEU A 39 -17.60 -23.61 -1.34
C LEU A 39 -19.06 -23.21 -1.61
N GLY A 40 -19.98 -23.73 -0.79
CA GLY A 40 -21.40 -23.36 -0.87
C GLY A 40 -21.67 -21.86 -0.64
N THR A 41 -20.73 -21.12 -0.07
CA THR A 41 -20.85 -19.67 0.14
C THR A 41 -20.33 -18.84 -1.04
N VAL A 42 -19.63 -19.47 -2.00
CA VAL A 42 -19.07 -18.81 -3.18
C VAL A 42 -20.03 -18.88 -4.38
N GLY A 43 -20.96 -19.85 -4.38
CA GLY A 43 -22.01 -19.99 -5.39
C GLY A 43 -21.46 -20.37 -6.77
N SER A 44 -21.99 -19.75 -7.83
CA SER A 44 -21.78 -20.10 -9.24
C SER A 44 -20.32 -20.17 -9.71
N ILE A 45 -19.37 -19.59 -8.97
CA ILE A 45 -17.93 -19.76 -9.21
C ILE A 45 -17.52 -21.21 -8.95
N ALA A 46 -18.09 -21.87 -7.94
CA ALA A 46 -17.87 -23.29 -7.67
C ALA A 46 -18.36 -24.16 -8.84
N ASP A 47 -19.54 -23.85 -9.39
CA ASP A 47 -20.12 -24.59 -10.53
C ASP A 47 -19.28 -24.40 -11.80
N LYS A 48 -18.84 -23.16 -12.04
CA LYS A 48 -17.99 -22.82 -13.19
C LYS A 48 -16.60 -23.46 -13.06
N VAL A 49 -16.03 -23.50 -11.86
CA VAL A 49 -14.76 -24.19 -11.59
C VAL A 49 -14.91 -25.71 -11.69
N ALA A 50 -16.03 -26.28 -11.25
CA ALA A 50 -16.33 -27.70 -11.40
C ALA A 50 -16.42 -28.15 -12.86
N SER A 51 -16.83 -27.25 -13.77
CA SER A 51 -16.92 -27.54 -15.21
C SER A 51 -15.56 -27.77 -15.92
N PHE A 52 -14.42 -27.40 -15.31
CA PHE A 52 -13.10 -27.54 -15.92
C PHE A 52 -12.42 -28.91 -15.67
N GLY A 53 -13.13 -29.87 -15.06
CA GLY A 53 -12.54 -31.14 -14.63
C GLY A 53 -11.51 -30.95 -13.50
N VAL A 54 -11.08 -32.06 -12.88
CA VAL A 54 -10.22 -32.02 -11.67
C VAL A 54 -8.91 -31.27 -11.94
N GLY A 55 -8.19 -31.61 -13.02
CA GLY A 55 -6.92 -30.96 -13.36
C GLY A 55 -7.06 -29.46 -13.67
N GLY A 56 -8.12 -29.06 -14.37
CA GLY A 56 -8.39 -27.66 -14.69
C GLY A 56 -8.74 -26.82 -13.47
N ARG A 57 -9.56 -27.37 -12.55
CA ARG A 57 -9.86 -26.77 -11.24
C ARG A 57 -8.58 -26.53 -10.44
N MET A 58 -7.74 -27.57 -10.30
CA MET A 58 -6.49 -27.49 -9.54
C MET A 58 -5.55 -26.42 -10.13
N GLY A 59 -5.38 -26.41 -11.46
CA GLY A 59 -4.52 -25.46 -12.15
C GLY A 59 -4.98 -24.00 -12.00
N LEU A 60 -6.26 -23.72 -12.23
CA LEU A 60 -6.80 -22.36 -12.14
C LEU A 60 -6.77 -21.82 -10.71
N LEU A 61 -7.27 -22.59 -9.74
CA LEU A 61 -7.30 -22.15 -8.34
C LEU A 61 -5.90 -22.10 -7.73
N GLY A 62 -5.01 -23.01 -8.14
CA GLY A 62 -3.60 -22.97 -7.78
C GLY A 62 -2.90 -21.72 -8.31
N ALA A 63 -3.16 -21.33 -9.56
CA ALA A 63 -2.64 -20.09 -10.13
C ALA A 63 -3.18 -18.85 -9.39
N ILE A 64 -4.47 -18.81 -9.07
CA ILE A 64 -5.08 -17.73 -8.29
C ILE A 64 -4.47 -17.66 -6.89
N ALA A 65 -4.30 -18.81 -6.22
CA ALA A 65 -3.67 -18.89 -4.90
C ALA A 65 -2.22 -18.40 -4.96
N GLY A 66 -1.44 -18.81 -5.98
CA GLY A 66 -0.07 -18.35 -6.18
C GLY A 66 0.04 -16.85 -6.42
N ALA A 67 -0.87 -16.28 -7.23
CA ALA A 67 -0.93 -14.83 -7.44
C ALA A 67 -1.24 -14.07 -6.15
N LYS A 68 -2.25 -14.51 -5.38
CA LYS A 68 -2.61 -13.88 -4.10
C LYS A 68 -1.49 -14.01 -3.07
N LEU A 69 -0.87 -15.19 -2.97
CA LEU A 69 0.26 -15.44 -2.08
C LEU A 69 1.42 -14.50 -2.41
N THR A 70 1.70 -14.29 -3.70
CA THR A 70 2.75 -13.36 -4.15
C THR A 70 2.50 -11.96 -3.61
N VAL A 71 1.27 -11.45 -3.70
CA VAL A 71 0.91 -10.13 -3.16
C VAL A 71 1.12 -10.08 -1.65
N VAL A 72 0.64 -11.08 -0.91
CA VAL A 72 0.81 -11.14 0.56
C VAL A 72 2.28 -11.21 0.95
N VAL A 73 3.08 -12.02 0.27
CA VAL A 73 4.52 -12.15 0.52
C VAL A 73 5.25 -10.84 0.22
N LEU A 74 4.91 -10.13 -0.86
CA LEU A 74 5.50 -8.84 -1.18
C LEU A 74 5.20 -7.79 -0.10
N LEU A 75 3.97 -7.76 0.43
CA LEU A 75 3.60 -6.89 1.55
C LEU A 75 4.41 -7.20 2.81
N VAL A 76 4.58 -8.49 3.15
CA VAL A 76 5.40 -8.89 4.31
C VAL A 76 6.87 -8.58 4.07
N ALA A 77 7.38 -8.78 2.86
CA ALA A 77 8.77 -8.53 2.49
C ALA A 77 9.16 -7.04 2.57
N GLU A 78 8.20 -6.12 2.63
CA GLU A 78 8.48 -4.71 2.96
C GLU A 78 9.02 -4.55 4.39
N THR A 79 8.61 -5.42 5.32
CA THR A 79 9.06 -5.36 6.72
C THR A 79 10.49 -5.82 6.93
N TRP A 80 11.05 -6.58 5.99
CA TRP A 80 12.40 -7.16 6.09
C TRP A 80 13.53 -6.16 5.79
N GLY A 81 13.20 -4.90 5.49
CA GLY A 81 14.21 -3.84 5.35
C GLY A 81 15.14 -4.03 4.14
N VAL A 82 14.74 -4.82 3.14
CA VAL A 82 15.54 -5.05 1.93
C VAL A 82 15.81 -3.70 1.24
N PRO A 83 17.09 -3.32 1.03
CA PRO A 83 17.44 -2.07 0.37
C PRO A 83 16.87 -2.05 -1.05
N ARG A 84 16.07 -1.03 -1.36
CA ARG A 84 15.48 -0.82 -2.69
C ARG A 84 15.87 0.55 -3.22
N SER A 85 15.95 0.72 -4.54
CA SER A 85 16.13 2.05 -5.12
C SER A 85 14.89 2.92 -4.87
N PRO A 86 15.02 4.26 -4.80
CA PRO A 86 13.87 5.15 -4.61
C PRO A 86 12.79 4.98 -5.69
N ARG A 87 13.21 4.74 -6.95
CA ARG A 87 12.30 4.49 -8.07
C ARG A 87 11.52 3.19 -7.89
N LEU A 88 12.19 2.10 -7.51
CA LEU A 88 11.53 0.81 -7.27
C LEU A 88 10.52 0.91 -6.12
N ARG A 89 10.86 1.62 -5.03
CA ARG A 89 9.90 1.87 -3.93
C ARG A 89 8.68 2.65 -4.41
N ALA A 90 8.85 3.66 -5.25
CA ALA A 90 7.73 4.43 -5.79
C ALA A 90 6.82 3.58 -6.67
N LEU A 91 7.39 2.72 -7.52
CA LEU A 91 6.63 1.79 -8.37
C LEU A 91 5.85 0.76 -7.55
N ILE A 92 6.47 0.15 -6.54
CA ILE A 92 5.79 -0.81 -5.65
C ILE A 92 4.60 -0.13 -4.97
N ARG A 93 4.78 1.08 -4.45
CA ARG A 93 3.69 1.81 -3.79
C ARG A 93 2.57 2.20 -4.74
N LEU A 94 2.90 2.59 -5.97
CA LEU A 94 1.89 2.86 -6.98
C LEU A 94 1.11 1.59 -7.31
N ALA A 95 1.81 0.46 -7.47
CA ALA A 95 1.18 -0.83 -7.68
C ALA A 95 0.26 -1.21 -6.50
N ASP A 96 0.71 -1.03 -5.26
CA ASP A 96 -0.09 -1.29 -4.06
C ASP A 96 -1.33 -0.40 -3.98
N LEU A 97 -1.23 0.86 -4.38
CA LEU A 97 -2.38 1.77 -4.43
C LEU A 97 -3.38 1.35 -5.50
N VAL A 98 -2.90 0.96 -6.69
CA VAL A 98 -3.77 0.52 -7.80
C VAL A 98 -4.42 -0.82 -7.46
N LEU A 99 -3.65 -1.81 -7.04
CA LEU A 99 -4.17 -3.13 -6.66
C LEU A 99 -5.07 -3.01 -5.44
N GLY A 100 -4.63 -2.36 -4.37
CA GLY A 100 -5.40 -2.19 -3.14
C GLY A 100 -6.68 -1.39 -3.36
N GLY A 101 -6.60 -0.29 -4.13
CA GLY A 101 -7.76 0.52 -4.48
C GLY A 101 -8.76 -0.24 -5.35
N GLY A 102 -8.27 -0.99 -6.35
CA GLY A 102 -9.10 -1.86 -7.18
C GLY A 102 -9.78 -2.96 -6.35
N LEU A 103 -9.07 -3.55 -5.39
CA LEU A 103 -9.62 -4.57 -4.49
C LEU A 103 -10.69 -4.00 -3.56
N LEU A 104 -10.46 -2.81 -3.02
CA LEU A 104 -11.41 -2.11 -2.17
C LEU A 104 -12.69 -1.79 -2.95
N LEU A 105 -12.54 -1.24 -4.15
CA LEU A 105 -13.68 -0.92 -5.02
C LEU A 105 -14.44 -2.19 -5.40
N TYR A 106 -13.73 -3.23 -5.84
CA TYR A 106 -14.32 -4.51 -6.19
C TYR A 106 -15.10 -5.11 -5.03
N GLY A 107 -14.48 -5.19 -3.84
CA GLY A 107 -15.14 -5.69 -2.63
C GLY A 107 -16.37 -4.87 -2.28
N ALA A 108 -16.30 -3.53 -2.30
CA ALA A 108 -17.44 -2.67 -1.98
C ALA A 108 -18.60 -2.81 -2.98
N VAL A 109 -18.30 -2.87 -4.28
CA VAL A 109 -19.31 -3.04 -5.33
C VAL A 109 -19.95 -4.43 -5.24
N SER A 110 -19.13 -5.47 -5.09
CA SER A 110 -19.60 -6.86 -4.92
C SER A 110 -20.48 -6.99 -3.67
N MET A 111 -20.03 -6.42 -2.55
CA MET A 111 -20.77 -6.40 -1.28
C MET A 111 -22.13 -5.71 -1.42
N THR A 112 -22.18 -4.60 -2.17
CA THR A 112 -23.44 -3.91 -2.48
C THR A 112 -24.36 -4.80 -3.31
N GLY A 113 -23.82 -5.48 -4.34
CA GLY A 113 -24.57 -6.45 -5.14
C GLY A 113 -25.14 -7.59 -4.31
N SER A 114 -24.32 -8.19 -3.44
CA SER A 114 -24.72 -9.25 -2.50
C SER A 114 -25.78 -8.76 -1.51
N GLY A 115 -25.66 -7.53 -1.00
CA GLY A 115 -26.66 -6.92 -0.11
C GLY A 115 -28.00 -6.66 -0.80
N VAL A 116 -27.98 -6.15 -2.04
CA VAL A 116 -29.20 -5.97 -2.86
C VAL A 116 -29.84 -7.32 -3.18
N GLY A 117 -29.04 -8.30 -3.62
CA GLY A 117 -29.52 -9.65 -3.89
C GLY A 117 -30.13 -10.31 -2.66
N LEU A 118 -29.48 -10.17 -1.50
CA LEU A 118 -30.01 -10.68 -0.23
C LEU A 118 -31.34 -10.02 0.15
N TRP A 119 -31.44 -8.71 0.00
CA TRP A 119 -32.69 -7.99 0.22
C TRP A 119 -33.79 -8.50 -0.72
N MET A 120 -33.50 -8.67 -2.00
CA MET A 120 -34.47 -9.17 -2.98
C MET A 120 -34.92 -10.60 -2.65
N GLU A 121 -34.00 -11.49 -2.32
CA GLU A 121 -34.29 -12.90 -2.02
C GLU A 121 -35.14 -13.05 -0.76
N LEU A 122 -34.83 -12.30 0.31
CA LEU A 122 -35.60 -12.31 1.55
C LEU A 122 -37.05 -11.80 1.40
N ASN A 123 -37.33 -11.07 0.32
CA ASN A 123 -38.69 -10.57 0.01
C ASN A 123 -39.45 -11.49 -0.97
N GLN A 124 -38.87 -12.61 -1.40
CA GLN A 124 -39.59 -13.62 -2.19
C GLN A 124 -40.60 -14.37 -1.31
N PRO A 125 -41.74 -14.82 -1.87
CA PRO A 125 -42.70 -15.65 -1.13
C PRO A 125 -42.15 -17.00 -0.67
N ASP A 126 -41.17 -17.54 -1.40
CA ASP A 126 -40.46 -18.79 -1.09
C ASP A 126 -38.96 -18.60 -1.38
N PRO A 127 -38.20 -18.02 -0.44
CA PRO A 127 -36.77 -17.74 -0.64
C PRO A 127 -35.96 -19.02 -0.80
N ASP A 128 -35.06 -19.06 -1.79
CA ASP A 128 -34.14 -20.18 -1.98
C ASP A 128 -33.05 -20.19 -0.89
N PRO A 129 -33.01 -21.21 0.00
CA PRO A 129 -32.01 -21.30 1.04
C PRO A 129 -30.57 -21.35 0.49
N ALA A 130 -30.36 -21.92 -0.69
CA ALA A 130 -29.03 -21.99 -1.30
C ALA A 130 -28.56 -20.61 -1.76
N ALA A 131 -29.43 -19.84 -2.42
CA ALA A 131 -29.15 -18.45 -2.79
C ALA A 131 -28.82 -17.59 -1.55
N LEU A 132 -29.57 -17.74 -0.46
CA LEU A 132 -29.31 -17.01 0.78
C LEU A 132 -27.93 -17.32 1.37
N VAL A 133 -27.51 -18.59 1.38
CA VAL A 133 -26.16 -18.99 1.86
C VAL A 133 -25.06 -18.35 1.01
N VAL A 134 -25.23 -18.31 -0.31
CA VAL A 134 -24.28 -17.66 -1.23
C VAL A 134 -24.22 -16.15 -0.97
N LEU A 135 -25.37 -15.49 -0.88
CA LEU A 135 -25.46 -14.04 -0.71
C LEU A 135 -24.89 -13.58 0.63
N TRP A 136 -25.21 -14.30 1.72
CA TRP A 136 -24.59 -14.06 3.03
C TRP A 136 -23.09 -14.33 3.01
N GLY A 137 -22.68 -15.41 2.32
CA GLY A 137 -21.28 -15.75 2.10
C GLY A 137 -20.47 -14.61 1.51
N HIS A 138 -20.93 -14.08 0.38
CA HIS A 138 -20.29 -12.96 -0.29
C HIS A 138 -20.32 -11.70 0.58
N LEU A 139 -21.49 -11.33 1.11
CA LEU A 139 -21.67 -10.12 1.91
C LEU A 139 -20.81 -10.09 3.18
N ALA A 140 -20.80 -11.18 3.96
CA ALA A 140 -20.21 -11.21 5.29
C ALA A 140 -18.76 -11.72 5.31
N ILE A 141 -18.34 -12.50 4.31
CA ILE A 141 -17.04 -13.15 4.29
C ILE A 141 -16.22 -12.61 3.11
N TRP A 142 -16.60 -12.95 1.87
CA TRP A 142 -15.69 -12.82 0.74
C TRP A 142 -15.47 -11.37 0.30
N ASP A 143 -16.55 -10.62 0.10
CA ASP A 143 -16.51 -9.23 -0.36
C ASP A 143 -15.93 -8.34 0.72
N LEU A 144 -16.31 -8.58 1.98
CA LEU A 144 -15.76 -7.90 3.14
C LEU A 144 -14.25 -8.14 3.26
N LEU A 145 -13.77 -9.38 3.11
CA LEU A 145 -12.35 -9.70 3.12
C LEU A 145 -11.60 -9.00 1.97
N PHE A 146 -12.19 -8.90 0.77
CA PHE A 146 -11.58 -8.16 -0.34
C PHE A 146 -11.51 -6.65 -0.05
N ALA A 147 -12.59 -6.09 0.48
CA ALA A 147 -12.64 -4.68 0.86
C ALA A 147 -11.61 -4.35 1.94
N LEU A 148 -11.53 -5.17 3.00
CA LEU A 148 -10.57 -4.98 4.08
C LEU A 148 -9.11 -5.21 3.65
N TRP A 149 -8.86 -6.19 2.77
CA TRP A 149 -7.53 -6.38 2.20
C TRP A 149 -7.10 -5.16 1.37
N GLY A 150 -7.99 -4.67 0.50
CA GLY A 150 -7.75 -3.47 -0.30
C GLY A 150 -7.52 -2.22 0.56
N LEU A 151 -8.39 -1.99 1.55
CA LEU A 151 -8.30 -0.88 2.49
C LEU A 151 -6.99 -0.92 3.29
N GLY A 152 -6.63 -2.09 3.84
CA GLY A 152 -5.36 -2.27 4.56
C GLY A 152 -4.15 -1.92 3.69
N THR A 153 -4.17 -2.36 2.44
CA THR A 153 -3.09 -2.13 1.47
C THR A 153 -2.96 -0.63 1.14
N VAL A 154 -4.07 0.03 0.79
CA VAL A 154 -4.09 1.47 0.48
C VAL A 154 -3.64 2.31 1.69
N MET A 155 -4.21 2.03 2.86
CA MET A 155 -3.92 2.82 4.07
C MET A 155 -2.47 2.62 4.53
N HIS A 156 -1.90 1.43 4.36
CA HIS A 156 -0.48 1.18 4.57
C HIS A 156 0.38 1.99 3.60
N ALA A 157 0.11 1.91 2.29
CA ALA A 157 0.85 2.65 1.27
C ALA A 157 0.80 4.17 1.50
N MET A 158 -0.38 4.73 1.80
CA MET A 158 -0.54 6.18 2.08
C MET A 158 0.19 6.62 3.35
N ARG A 159 0.16 5.80 4.42
CA ARG A 159 0.87 6.13 5.66
C ARG A 159 2.38 6.11 5.47
N CYS A 160 2.90 5.17 4.70
CA CYS A 160 4.33 5.11 4.35
C CYS A 160 4.78 6.33 3.52
N GLN A 161 3.90 6.93 2.69
CA GLN A 161 4.23 8.15 1.93
C GLN A 161 4.40 9.39 2.82
N ARG A 162 3.55 9.54 3.85
CA ARG A 162 3.62 10.69 4.77
C ARG A 162 4.94 10.73 5.54
N THR A 163 5.46 9.57 5.94
CA THR A 163 6.73 9.45 6.66
C THR A 163 7.95 9.78 5.78
N ASP A 164 7.91 9.42 4.50
CA ASP A 164 9.02 9.65 3.57
C ASP A 164 9.06 11.07 2.98
N GLY A 165 7.91 11.76 2.92
CA GLY A 165 7.83 13.17 2.53
C GLY A 165 8.48 14.07 3.59
N GLY A 166 8.05 13.94 4.85
CA GLY A 166 8.60 14.74 5.95
C GLY A 166 10.10 14.54 6.18
N ARG A 167 10.63 13.33 5.93
CA ARG A 167 12.08 13.07 6.04
C ARG A 167 12.89 13.76 4.94
N ARG A 168 12.32 13.90 3.74
CA ARG A 168 12.97 14.62 2.63
C ARG A 168 12.96 16.13 2.86
N ASP A 169 11.86 16.67 3.36
CA ASP A 169 11.74 18.11 3.61
C ASP A 169 12.71 18.56 4.71
N ILE A 170 12.84 17.79 5.80
CA ILE A 170 13.83 18.06 6.85
C ILE A 170 15.26 17.98 6.30
N SER A 171 15.58 16.96 5.48
CA SER A 171 16.92 16.82 4.89
C SER A 171 17.27 17.93 3.90
N VAL A 172 16.30 18.50 3.19
CA VAL A 172 16.52 19.64 2.28
C VAL A 172 16.69 20.92 3.08
N TYR A 173 15.87 21.14 4.10
CA TYR A 173 15.94 22.31 4.97
C TYR A 173 17.27 22.37 5.75
N ASP A 174 17.72 21.23 6.28
CA ASP A 174 19.00 21.09 7.00
C ASP A 174 20.20 21.35 6.07
N ARG A 175 20.11 20.95 4.80
CA ARG A 175 21.15 21.21 3.79
C ARG A 175 21.21 22.68 3.38
N THR A 176 20.08 23.37 3.30
CA THR A 176 20.04 24.79 2.89
C THR A 176 20.30 25.76 4.03
N ASN A 177 20.04 25.36 5.28
CA ASN A 177 20.26 26.17 6.47
C ASN A 177 21.46 25.72 7.32
N SER A 178 22.29 24.79 6.83
CA SER A 178 23.63 24.63 7.39
C SER A 178 24.40 25.91 7.08
N PRO A 179 24.70 26.79 8.07
CA PRO A 179 25.62 27.89 7.82
C PRO A 179 26.89 27.25 7.27
N LEU A 180 27.40 27.79 6.16
CA LEU A 180 28.74 27.47 5.67
C LEU A 180 29.62 27.45 6.92
N GLN A 181 30.18 26.28 7.23
CA GLN A 181 31.19 26.17 8.26
C GLN A 181 32.34 27.03 7.74
N GLU A 182 32.32 28.32 8.12
CA GLU A 182 33.38 29.26 7.86
C GLU A 182 34.65 28.56 8.33
N GLY A 183 35.51 28.21 7.38
CA GLY A 183 36.83 27.70 7.69
C GLY A 183 37.52 28.70 8.62
N PRO A 184 38.50 28.26 9.43
CA PRO A 184 39.19 29.15 10.35
C PRO A 184 39.67 30.38 9.59
N HIS A 185 39.20 31.56 10.01
CA HIS A 185 39.70 32.85 9.54
C HIS A 185 41.19 32.90 9.89
N GLU A 186 42.03 32.58 8.93
CA GLU A 186 43.47 32.81 9.02
C GLU A 186 43.66 34.34 9.01
N PRO A 187 44.32 34.92 10.03
CA PRO A 187 44.55 36.36 10.06
C PRO A 187 45.43 36.77 8.86
N PRO A 188 45.18 37.93 8.24
CA PRO A 188 45.96 38.38 7.10
C PRO A 188 47.43 38.60 7.51
N ASP A 189 48.32 37.87 6.85
CA ASP A 189 49.77 38.07 6.92
C ASP A 189 50.10 39.44 6.30
N ASP A 190 50.54 40.35 7.15
CA ASP A 190 50.86 41.76 6.90
C ASP A 190 52.17 41.96 6.12
N ASN A 191 52.76 40.88 5.58
CA ASN A 191 54.04 40.91 4.87
C ASN A 191 53.97 40.77 3.34
N ASN A 192 52.78 40.91 2.72
CA ASN A 192 52.65 40.86 1.27
C ASN A 192 52.34 42.23 0.63
N PRO A 193 53.30 42.91 -0.02
CA PRO A 193 53.07 44.22 -0.66
C PRO A 193 52.27 44.16 -1.99
N ALA A 194 51.64 43.03 -2.34
CA ALA A 194 51.05 42.80 -3.67
C ALA A 194 49.50 42.86 -3.74
N SER A 195 48.81 43.52 -2.82
CA SER A 195 47.36 43.74 -2.93
C SER A 195 46.94 45.16 -2.59
N SER A 196 47.44 46.10 -3.38
CA SER A 196 46.74 47.35 -3.65
C SER A 196 45.97 47.18 -4.97
N ILE A 197 44.85 47.91 -5.11
CA ILE A 197 43.87 47.89 -6.22
C ILE A 197 42.72 46.88 -5.95
N SER A 198 41.43 47.21 -5.79
CA SER A 198 40.67 48.42 -6.13
C SER A 198 39.40 48.53 -5.27
N LEU A 199 39.04 49.75 -4.88
CA LEU A 199 37.69 50.13 -4.47
C LEU A 199 36.68 49.85 -5.59
N THR A 200 35.47 49.38 -5.25
CA THR A 200 34.19 49.76 -5.90
C THR A 200 33.02 49.45 -4.95
N SER A 201 32.50 50.51 -4.35
CA SER A 201 31.07 50.85 -4.14
C SER A 201 30.09 49.80 -3.61
N ALA A 202 29.64 50.03 -2.38
CA ALA A 202 28.28 49.70 -1.93
C ALA A 202 27.23 50.54 -2.67
N PRO A 203 25.98 50.06 -2.75
CA PRO A 203 24.82 50.93 -2.65
C PRO A 203 23.92 50.53 -1.48
N THR A 204 23.61 51.53 -0.67
CA THR A 204 22.61 51.55 0.39
C THR A 204 21.28 52.06 -0.18
N MET A 205 20.16 51.57 0.37
CA MET A 205 18.76 51.99 0.17
C MET A 205 18.14 51.60 -1.19
N GLU A 206 16.93 51.05 -1.25
CA GLU A 206 15.69 51.69 -0.78
C GLU A 206 14.58 50.69 -0.42
N ARG A 207 13.87 51.03 0.65
CA ARG A 207 12.55 50.53 1.07
C ARG A 207 11.54 50.90 -0.01
N ASN A 208 10.73 49.94 -0.49
CA ASN A 208 9.48 50.26 -1.17
C ASN A 208 8.33 49.54 -0.46
N GLN A 209 7.57 50.33 0.30
CA GLN A 209 6.17 50.09 0.58
C GLN A 209 5.41 50.51 -0.68
N ASP A 210 4.44 49.71 -1.14
CA ASP A 210 3.11 50.15 -1.57
C ASP A 210 2.34 49.01 -2.31
N GLU A 211 1.17 48.71 -1.75
CA GLU A 211 -0.14 48.49 -2.40
C GLU A 211 -0.32 47.46 -3.54
N CYS A 212 -0.89 46.28 -3.21
CA CYS A 212 -2.22 45.79 -3.64
C CYS A 212 -2.53 44.43 -3.00
#